data_AF-A0A845ZL92-F1
#
_entry.id   AF-A0A845ZL92-F1
#
_cell.length_a   1.000
_cell.length_b   1.000
_cell.length_c   1.000
_cell.angle_alpha   90.00
_cell.angle_beta   90.00
_cell.angle_gamma   90.00
#
_symmetry.space_group_name_H-M   'P 1'
#
loop_
_entity.id
_entity.type
_entity.pdbx_description
1 polymer ?
#
loop_
_entity_poly.entity_id
_entity_poly.type
_entity_poly.pdbx_seq_one_letter_code
_entity_poly.pdbx_strand_id
1 'polypeptide(L)'
;MNRNRFKVGTFNLCNLVLPDVLYYRKKIYTQTEYALKTSWIAEQLKKMKADIVGFQEVFHKEALQQALAQSQVYDNATTVFANPTGKSPVVALTS
;
A
#
# COMPACT_ATOMS: atom_id res chain seq x y z
N MET A 1 24.75 4.92 9.14
CA MET A 1 24.41 4.33 10.46
C MET A 1 24.49 2.82 10.34
N ASN A 2 25.31 2.14 11.15
CA ASN A 2 25.28 0.67 11.24
C ASN A 2 24.04 0.25 12.03
N ARG A 3 23.00 -0.20 11.33
CA ARG A 3 21.81 -0.80 11.93
C ARG A 3 21.97 -2.32 11.90
N ASN A 4 22.25 -2.93 13.06
CA ASN A 4 22.28 -4.40 13.21
C ASN A 4 20.88 -4.99 13.52
N ARG A 5 19.83 -4.16 13.43
CA ARG A 5 18.43 -4.56 13.64
C ARG A 5 17.57 -3.85 12.62
N PHE A 6 16.61 -4.58 12.05
CA PHE A 6 15.58 -4.07 11.17
C PHE A 6 14.21 -4.57 11.63
N LYS A 7 13.16 -3.81 11.32
CA LYS A 7 11.77 -4.14 11.61
C LYS A 7 11.05 -4.52 10.32
N VAL A 8 10.43 -5.69 10.31
CA VAL A 8 9.58 -6.13 9.21
C VAL A 8 8.12 -6.02 9.63
N GLY A 9 7.30 -5.39 8.80
CA GLY A 9 5.85 -5.36 8.94
C GLY A 9 5.17 -6.12 7.81
N THR A 10 3.98 -6.63 8.09
CA THR A 10 3.05 -7.07 7.04
C THR A 10 1.76 -6.27 7.14
N PHE A 11 1.16 -5.96 6.00
CA PHE A 11 -0.04 -5.12 5.95
C PHE A 11 -0.97 -5.56 4.82
N ASN A 12 -2.06 -6.22 5.19
CA ASN A 12 -3.17 -6.46 4.28
C ASN A 12 -3.99 -5.17 4.14
N LEU A 13 -4.15 -4.69 2.91
CA LEU A 13 -4.79 -3.40 2.62
C LEU A 13 -6.30 -3.50 2.39
N CYS A 14 -6.91 -4.67 2.66
CA CYS A 14 -8.33 -4.94 2.50
C CYS A 14 -8.84 -4.48 1.12
N ASN A 15 -8.18 -4.93 0.05
CA ASN A 15 -8.35 -4.53 -1.35
C ASN A 15 -8.04 -3.05 -1.60
N LEU A 16 -6.77 -2.71 -1.84
CA LEU A 16 -6.40 -1.36 -2.26
C LEU A 16 -6.59 -1.21 -3.77
N VAL A 17 -7.63 -0.46 -4.12
CA VAL A 17 -8.11 -0.24 -5.50
C VAL A 17 -8.19 1.27 -5.75
N LEU A 18 -8.00 1.72 -6.99
CA LEU A 18 -8.28 3.09 -7.39
C LEU A 18 -9.77 3.43 -7.22
N PRO A 19 -10.12 4.71 -7.03
CA PRO A 19 -11.51 5.16 -6.97
C PRO A 19 -12.18 5.01 -8.34
N ASP A 20 -13.51 4.90 -8.34
CA ASP A 20 -14.37 4.76 -9.52
C ASP A 20 -14.07 3.51 -10.38
N VAL A 21 -13.33 2.54 -9.82
CA VAL A 21 -13.05 1.23 -10.44
C VAL A 21 -13.89 0.14 -9.77
N LEU A 22 -14.59 -0.64 -10.60
CA LEU A 22 -15.27 -1.85 -10.15
C LEU A 22 -14.26 -2.92 -9.76
N TYR A 23 -14.37 -3.39 -8.53
CA TYR A 23 -13.67 -4.57 -8.03
C TYR A 23 -14.66 -5.47 -7.31
N TYR A 24 -14.45 -6.79 -7.38
CA TYR A 24 -15.31 -7.83 -6.81
C TYR A 24 -16.83 -7.58 -6.84
N ARG A 25 -17.51 -8.28 -7.74
CA ARG A 25 -18.97 -8.18 -7.94
C ARG A 25 -19.38 -6.76 -8.32
N LYS A 26 -19.62 -5.88 -7.34
CA LYS A 26 -20.20 -4.54 -7.51
C LYS A 26 -19.62 -3.50 -6.52
N LYS A 27 -18.43 -3.74 -5.95
CA LYS A 27 -17.82 -2.76 -5.05
C LYS A 27 -17.06 -1.72 -5.87
N ILE A 28 -17.18 -0.47 -5.47
CA ILE A 28 -16.49 0.70 -6.03
C ILE A 28 -16.13 1.59 -4.86
N TYR A 29 -14.93 2.17 -4.86
CA TYR A 29 -14.63 3.28 -3.96
C TYR A 29 -15.03 4.58 -4.61
N THR A 30 -15.75 5.43 -3.87
CA THR A 30 -15.81 6.85 -4.18
C THR A 30 -14.43 7.49 -3.98
N GLN A 31 -14.21 8.66 -4.58
CA GLN A 31 -13.02 9.46 -4.36
C GLN A 31 -12.77 9.76 -2.87
N THR A 32 -13.83 10.05 -2.11
CA THR A 32 -13.74 10.31 -0.67
C THR A 32 -13.33 9.08 0.12
N GLU A 33 -13.94 7.91 -0.14
CA GLU A 33 -13.56 6.66 0.54
C GLU A 33 -12.12 6.27 0.24
N TYR A 34 -11.70 6.45 -1.02
CA TYR A 34 -10.33 6.21 -1.44
C TYR A 34 -9.35 7.12 -0.68
N ALA A 35 -9.62 8.43 -0.63
CA ALA A 35 -8.78 9.39 0.09
C ALA A 35 -8.70 9.10 1.60
N LEU A 36 -9.81 8.70 2.23
CA LEU A 36 -9.82 8.27 3.63
C LEU A 36 -8.97 7.01 3.83
N LYS A 37 -9.07 6.05 2.91
CA LYS A 37 -8.31 4.80 2.97
C LYS A 37 -6.81 5.03 2.79
N THR A 38 -6.37 5.80 1.80
CA THR A 38 -4.95 6.09 1.60
C THR A 38 -4.37 6.87 2.77
N SER A 39 -5.13 7.82 3.33
CA SER A 39 -4.75 8.57 4.53
C SER A 39 -4.59 7.63 5.74
N TRP A 40 -5.53 6.71 5.94
CA TRP A 40 -5.44 5.72 7.01
C TRP A 40 -4.23 4.80 6.85
N ILE A 41 -3.96 4.32 5.63
CA ILE A 41 -2.76 3.50 5.33
C ILE A 41 -1.48 4.29 5.65
N ALA A 42 -1.39 5.54 5.20
CA ALA A 42 -0.24 6.41 5.45
C ALA A 42 0.03 6.58 6.96
N GLU A 43 -1.02 6.77 7.76
CA GLU A 43 -0.90 6.87 9.21
C GLU A 43 -0.49 5.54 9.87
N GLN A 44 -0.98 4.40 9.38
CA GLN A 44 -0.51 3.09 9.88
C GLN A 44 0.97 2.88 9.57
N LEU A 45 1.43 3.27 8.38
CA LEU A 45 2.83 3.20 7.98
C LEU A 45 3.73 4.04 8.89
N LYS A 46 3.31 5.28 9.20
CA LYS A 46 4.00 6.17 10.16
C LYS A 46 4.06 5.59 11.57
N LYS A 47 3.01 4.91 12.03
CA LYS A 47 2.98 4.24 13.34
C LYS A 47 3.85 2.99 13.35
N MET A 48 3.83 2.23 12.26
CA MET A 48 4.56 0.98 12.13
C MET A 48 6.08 1.22 12.15
N LYS A 49 6.58 2.27 11.44
CA LYS A 49 8.02 2.58 11.31
C LYS A 49 8.85 1.32 11.01
N ALA A 50 8.35 0.49 10.10
CA ALA A 50 9.07 -0.69 9.66
C ALA A 50 10.13 -0.27 8.64
N ASP A 51 11.22 -1.02 8.59
CA ASP A 51 12.26 -0.85 7.58
C ASP A 51 11.91 -1.62 6.30
N ILE A 52 11.14 -2.70 6.43
CA ILE A 52 10.60 -3.48 5.32
C ILE A 52 9.11 -3.70 5.56
N VAL A 53 8.26 -3.45 4.55
CA VAL A 53 6.83 -3.76 4.63
C VAL A 53 6.42 -4.67 3.48
N GLY A 54 5.82 -5.82 3.83
CA GLY A 54 5.14 -6.70 2.88
C GLY A 54 3.65 -6.40 2.82
N PHE A 55 3.14 -6.05 1.65
CA PHE A 55 1.74 -5.72 1.42
C PHE A 55 0.97 -6.89 0.79
N GLN A 56 -0.29 -7.04 1.19
CA GLN A 56 -1.25 -7.94 0.55
C GLN A 56 -2.47 -7.17 0.07
N GLU A 57 -3.21 -7.74 -0.87
CA GLU A 57 -4.43 -7.18 -1.44
C GLU A 57 -4.21 -5.85 -2.20
N VAL A 58 -3.09 -5.74 -2.92
CA VAL A 58 -2.80 -4.60 -3.80
C VAL A 58 -3.38 -4.87 -5.18
N PHE A 59 -4.44 -4.18 -5.60
CA PHE A 59 -4.96 -4.32 -6.97
C PHE A 59 -4.24 -3.37 -7.93
N HIS A 60 -4.08 -2.12 -7.53
CA HIS A 60 -3.49 -1.06 -8.34
C HIS A 60 -2.22 -0.56 -7.69
N LYS A 61 -1.10 -0.64 -8.41
CA LYS A 61 0.22 -0.22 -7.90
C LYS A 61 0.25 1.27 -7.58
N GLU A 62 -0.47 2.05 -8.39
CA GLU A 62 -0.60 3.50 -8.27
C GLU A 62 -1.21 3.87 -6.92
N ALA A 63 -2.18 3.08 -6.46
CA ALA A 63 -2.83 3.32 -5.18
C ALA A 63 -1.90 3.09 -3.99
N LEU A 64 -1.06 2.04 -4.03
CA LEU A 64 -0.04 1.82 -3.01
C LEU A 64 1.02 2.93 -3.05
N GLN A 65 1.46 3.33 -4.24
CA GLN A 65 2.44 4.41 -4.40
C GLN A 65 1.93 5.74 -3.83
N GLN A 66 0.65 6.08 -4.02
CA GLN A 66 0.05 7.27 -3.45
C GLN A 66 0.01 7.21 -1.91
N ALA A 67 -0.37 6.07 -1.33
CA ALA A 67 -0.38 5.91 0.13
C ALA A 67 1.03 5.96 0.74
N LEU A 68 2.04 5.39 0.04
CA LEU A 68 3.44 5.48 0.43
C LEU A 68 3.94 6.93 0.40
N ALA A 69 3.69 7.66 -0.69
CA ALA A 69 4.07 9.07 -0.83
C ALA A 69 3.40 9.95 0.24
N GLN A 70 2.12 9.70 0.54
CA GLN A 70 1.40 10.40 1.61
C GLN A 70 1.98 10.11 3.01
N SER A 71 2.64 8.97 3.20
CA SER A 71 3.28 8.63 4.48
C SER A 71 4.54 9.45 4.75
N GLN A 72 5.28 9.84 3.71
CA GLN A 72 6.61 10.48 3.80
C GLN A 72 7.67 9.66 4.58
N VAL A 73 7.41 8.36 4.80
CA VAL A 73 8.32 7.46 5.53
C VAL A 73 9.29 6.74 4.58
N TYR A 74 8.86 6.53 3.33
CA TYR A 74 9.51 5.63 2.38
C TYR A 74 9.99 6.35 1.11
N ASP A 75 10.30 7.65 1.19
CA ASP A 75 10.66 8.48 0.03
C ASP A 75 11.88 7.98 -0.75
N ASN A 76 12.79 7.27 -0.07
CA ASN A 76 13.99 6.66 -0.67
C ASN A 76 13.90 5.12 -0.79
N ALA A 77 12.73 4.54 -0.53
CA ALA A 77 12.54 3.10 -0.56
C ALA A 77 12.24 2.60 -1.97
N THR A 78 12.64 1.37 -2.25
CA THR A 78 12.23 0.66 -3.46
C THR A 78 10.97 -0.15 -3.17
N THR A 79 9.99 -0.08 -4.08
CA THR A 79 8.79 -0.94 -4.00
C THR A 79 8.73 -1.88 -5.19
N VAL A 80 8.66 -3.19 -4.92
CA VAL A 80 8.51 -4.25 -5.93
C VAL A 80 7.13 -4.88 -5.83
N PHE A 81 6.53 -5.22 -6.99
CA PHE A 81 5.19 -5.78 -7.08
C PHE A 81 5.24 -7.15 -7.77
N ALA A 82 4.45 -8.12 -7.29
CA ALA A 82 4.35 -9.43 -7.92
C ALA A 82 3.39 -9.40 -9.13
N ASN A 83 3.92 -9.15 -10.32
CA ASN A 83 3.18 -9.20 -11.60
C ASN A 83 1.78 -8.51 -11.58
N PRO A 84 1.70 -7.19 -11.31
CA PRO A 84 0.43 -6.49 -11.17
C PRO A 84 -0.31 -6.42 -12.52
N THR A 85 -1.54 -6.97 -12.56
CA THR A 85 -2.40 -6.95 -13.76
C THR A 85 -3.62 -6.04 -13.60
N GLY A 86 -3.91 -5.54 -12.40
CA GLY A 86 -5.13 -4.80 -12.07
C GLY A 86 -6.39 -5.67 -11.94
N LYS A 87 -6.35 -6.94 -12.38
CA LYS A 87 -7.51 -7.85 -12.39
C LYS A 87 -7.69 -8.62 -11.08
N SER A 88 -6.59 -8.87 -10.38
CA SER A 88 -6.56 -9.62 -9.12
C SER A 88 -5.57 -8.96 -8.17
N PRO A 89 -5.76 -9.10 -6.85
CA PRO A 89 -4.80 -8.56 -5.90
C PRO A 89 -3.46 -9.27 -6.03
N VAL A 90 -2.39 -8.51 -5.81
CA VAL A 90 -1.03 -9.00 -5.74
C VAL A 90 -0.40 -8.61 -4.40
N VAL A 91 0.81 -9.12 -4.18
CA VAL A 91 1.68 -8.72 -3.08
C VAL A 91 2.69 -7.69 -3.54
N ALA A 92 3.16 -6.87 -2.61
CA ALA A 92 4.26 -5.94 -2.83
C ALA A 92 5.21 -5.93 -1.63
N LEU A 93 6.45 -5.50 -1.85
CA LEU A 93 7.43 -5.28 -0.79
C LEU A 93 8.05 -3.90 -0.97
N THR A 94 8.12 -3.13 0.12
CA THR A 94 8.81 -1.84 0.19
C THR A 94 9.96 -1.92 1.19
N SER A 95 11.16 -1.46 0.79
CA SER A 95 12.38 -1.41 1.62
C SER A 95 13.33 -0.32 1.17
#